data_AF-A0A7J4VK55-F1
#
_entry.id   AF-A0A7J4VK55-F1
#
_cell.length_a   1.000
_cell.length_b   1.000
_cell.length_c   1.000
_cell.angle_alpha   90.00
_cell.angle_beta   90.00
_cell.angle_gamma   90.00
#
_symmetry.space_group_name_H-M   'P 1'
#
loop_
_entity.id
_entity.type
_entity.pdbx_description
1 polymer ?
#
loop_
_entity_poly.entity_id
_entity_poly.type
_entity_poly.pdbx_seq_one_letter_code
_entity_poly.pdbx_strand_id
1 'polypeptide(L)'
;MRRSFQILAVISLTAFAPLPATAQGVLPFNPGIRSGQVPDGYISVQSGISLSLPLKEDGNVDDQIKSAQKTLYGLASGSCASALETIADDCNISFLSTNVDMNQDVRSAKIMVRSQITMIMKLKAATAK
;
A
#
# COMPACT_ATOMS: atom_id res chain seq x y z
N MET A 1 59.12 -9.14 -37.17
CA MET A 1 58.43 -8.69 -35.94
C MET A 1 56.94 -8.95 -36.07
N ARG A 2 56.39 -9.91 -35.33
CA ARG A 2 54.95 -10.13 -35.17
C ARG A 2 54.73 -10.61 -33.73
N ARG A 3 54.28 -9.71 -32.86
CA ARG A 3 53.90 -10.00 -31.47
C ARG A 3 52.38 -10.12 -31.43
N SER A 4 51.89 -11.34 -31.23
CA SER A 4 50.46 -11.63 -31.05
C SER A 4 50.10 -11.35 -29.60
N PHE A 5 49.37 -10.27 -29.35
CA PHE A 5 48.74 -9.96 -28.07
C PHE A 5 47.51 -10.88 -27.90
N GLN A 6 47.60 -11.87 -27.02
CA GLN A 6 46.45 -12.65 -26.58
C GLN A 6 45.73 -11.83 -25.50
N ILE A 7 44.59 -11.25 -25.82
CA ILE A 7 43.73 -10.50 -24.89
C ILE A 7 42.85 -11.53 -24.18
N LEU A 8 43.12 -11.75 -22.89
CA LEU A 8 42.26 -12.50 -21.98
C LEU A 8 40.98 -11.69 -21.72
N ALA A 9 39.85 -12.15 -22.26
CA ALA A 9 38.53 -11.61 -21.96
C ALA A 9 38.04 -12.19 -20.62
N VAL A 10 38.05 -11.38 -19.56
CA VAL A 10 37.39 -11.69 -18.28
C VAL A 10 35.95 -11.19 -18.38
N ILE A 11 35.00 -12.11 -18.54
CA ILE A 11 33.57 -11.83 -18.50
C ILE A 11 33.13 -11.86 -17.03
N SER A 12 33.01 -10.68 -16.42
CA SER A 12 32.44 -10.52 -15.09
C SER A 12 30.91 -10.60 -15.18
N LEU A 13 30.33 -11.72 -14.75
CA LEU A 13 28.88 -11.87 -14.60
C LEU A 13 28.45 -11.14 -13.32
N THR A 14 27.99 -9.90 -13.41
CA THR A 14 27.37 -9.19 -12.28
C THR A 14 25.90 -9.60 -12.18
N ALA A 15 25.60 -10.55 -11.29
CA ALA A 15 24.24 -10.89 -10.91
C ALA A 15 23.65 -9.72 -10.10
N PHE A 16 22.75 -8.97 -10.70
CA PHE A 16 21.96 -7.95 -10.02
C PHE A 16 20.84 -8.67 -9.26
N ALA A 17 21.00 -8.85 -7.94
CA ALA A 17 19.93 -9.34 -7.07
C ALA A 17 18.99 -8.17 -6.72
N PRO A 18 17.70 -8.20 -7.09
CA PRO A 18 16.75 -7.21 -6.62
C PRO A 18 16.51 -7.45 -5.12
N LEU A 19 16.91 -6.48 -4.29
CA LEU A 19 16.55 -6.46 -2.88
C LEU A 19 15.04 -6.21 -2.76
N PRO A 20 14.29 -7.00 -1.96
CA PRO A 20 12.90 -6.69 -1.67
C PRO A 20 12.84 -5.42 -0.81
N ALA A 21 12.31 -4.34 -1.38
CA ALA A 21 11.99 -3.11 -0.65
C ALA A 21 10.78 -3.36 0.24
N THR A 22 11.02 -3.64 1.52
CA THR A 22 9.95 -3.67 2.53
C THR A 22 9.77 -2.27 3.11
N ALA A 23 8.85 -1.50 2.53
CA ALA A 23 8.39 -0.25 3.11
C ALA A 23 7.50 -0.56 4.33
N GLN A 24 8.09 -0.65 5.52
CA GLN A 24 7.36 -0.85 6.77
C GLN A 24 6.91 0.51 7.31
N GLY A 25 5.75 0.98 6.85
CA GLY A 25 5.00 2.02 7.54
C GLY A 25 4.42 1.46 8.83
N VAL A 26 5.20 1.51 9.91
CA VAL A 26 4.79 1.05 11.24
C VAL A 26 3.84 2.09 11.84
N LEU A 27 2.53 1.88 11.68
CA LEU A 27 1.54 2.52 12.55
C LEU A 27 1.66 1.89 13.96
N PRO A 28 1.37 2.64 15.04
CA PRO A 28 1.54 2.14 16.40
C PRO A 28 0.58 0.96 16.65
N PHE A 29 1.14 -0.24 16.65
CA PHE A 29 0.44 -1.50 16.82
C PHE A 29 -0.05 -1.67 18.26
N ASN A 30 -1.29 -2.16 18.41
CA ASN A 30 -1.82 -2.67 19.66
C ASN A 30 -0.99 -3.90 20.12
N PRO A 31 -0.34 -3.89 21.29
CA PRO A 31 0.63 -4.92 21.70
C PRO A 31 0.02 -6.31 21.97
N GLY A 32 -1.29 -6.48 21.86
CA GLY A 32 -1.98 -7.76 22.07
C GLY A 32 -2.03 -8.69 20.86
N ILE A 33 -1.80 -8.20 19.63
CA ILE A 33 -1.87 -9.03 18.42
C ILE A 33 -0.48 -9.13 17.82
N ARG A 34 0.16 -10.30 17.99
CA ARG A 34 1.39 -10.64 17.27
C ARG A 34 1.15 -10.42 15.78
N SER A 35 1.94 -9.53 15.15
CA SER A 35 1.86 -9.23 13.72
C SER A 35 1.74 -10.52 12.90
N GLY A 36 0.57 -10.76 12.33
CA GLY A 36 0.29 -11.88 11.44
C GLY A 36 -0.60 -13.00 11.97
N GLN A 37 -0.93 -13.04 13.28
CA GLN A 37 -1.82 -14.08 13.81
C GLN A 37 -3.23 -13.51 13.99
N VAL A 38 -4.17 -13.96 13.15
CA VAL A 38 -5.60 -13.65 13.29
C VAL A 38 -6.10 -14.40 14.52
N PRO A 39 -6.62 -13.72 15.57
CA PRO A 39 -7.13 -14.39 16.76
C PRO A 39 -8.33 -15.29 16.47
N ASP A 40 -8.57 -16.29 17.31
CA ASP A 40 -9.73 -17.18 17.15
C ASP A 40 -11.05 -16.39 17.18
N GLY A 41 -11.94 -16.68 16.22
CA GLY A 41 -13.20 -15.96 16.03
C GLY A 41 -13.07 -14.61 15.31
N TYR A 42 -11.86 -14.23 14.89
CA TYR A 42 -11.63 -13.08 13.99
C TYR A 42 -11.34 -13.56 12.57
N ILE A 43 -11.59 -12.68 11.60
CA ILE A 43 -11.25 -12.88 10.19
C ILE A 43 -10.31 -11.78 9.72
N SER A 44 -9.50 -12.10 8.70
CA SER A 44 -8.70 -11.10 7.98
C SER A 44 -9.40 -10.71 6.69
N VAL A 45 -9.55 -9.41 6.45
CA VAL A 45 -10.17 -8.84 5.25
C VAL A 45 -9.19 -7.88 4.59
N GLN A 46 -8.81 -8.17 3.35
CA GLN A 46 -7.97 -7.30 2.54
C GLN A 46 -8.85 -6.47 1.59
N SER A 47 -8.67 -5.16 1.60
CA SER A 47 -9.42 -4.19 0.79
C SER A 47 -8.47 -3.27 0.03
N GLY A 48 -8.84 -2.89 -1.19
CA GLY A 48 -8.09 -1.95 -2.01
C GLY A 48 -8.92 -0.70 -2.27
N ILE A 49 -8.30 0.48 -2.15
CA ILE A 49 -8.92 1.76 -2.53
C ILE A 49 -8.03 2.43 -3.57
N SER A 50 -8.62 2.94 -4.65
CA SER A 50 -7.91 3.71 -5.66
C SER A 50 -8.60 5.06 -5.90
N LEU A 51 -7.80 6.11 -5.98
CA LEU A 51 -8.26 7.47 -6.21
C LEU A 51 -7.51 8.03 -7.42
N SER A 52 -8.24 8.48 -8.42
CA SER A 52 -7.69 9.19 -9.58
C SER A 52 -8.16 10.64 -9.55
N LEU A 53 -7.21 11.57 -9.50
CA LEU A 53 -7.48 13.00 -9.48
C LEU A 53 -6.82 13.64 -10.70
N PRO A 54 -7.50 14.55 -11.39
CA PRO A 54 -6.84 15.39 -12.39
C PRO A 54 -5.81 16.28 -11.70
N LEU A 55 -4.64 16.45 -12.34
CA LEU A 55 -3.64 17.40 -11.88
C LEU A 55 -4.05 18.81 -12.29
N LYS A 56 -4.01 19.75 -11.36
CA LYS A 56 -4.22 21.18 -11.63
C LYS A 56 -2.90 21.81 -12.09
N GLU A 57 -2.95 22.57 -13.18
CA GLU A 57 -1.78 23.22 -13.78
C GLU A 57 -1.27 24.43 -12.97
N ASP A 58 -2.15 25.04 -12.18
CA ASP A 58 -1.87 26.25 -11.39
C ASP A 58 -1.48 25.97 -9.93
N GLY A 59 -1.51 24.70 -9.51
CA GLY A 59 -1.26 24.28 -8.13
C GLY A 59 0.11 23.65 -7.92
N ASN A 60 0.66 23.79 -6.71
CA ASN A 60 1.82 23.02 -6.30
C ASN A 60 1.52 21.52 -6.35
N VAL A 61 2.34 20.75 -7.08
CA VAL A 61 2.13 19.31 -7.31
C VAL A 61 2.22 18.50 -6.02
N ASP A 62 3.17 18.84 -5.14
CA ASP A 62 3.38 18.15 -3.86
C ASP A 62 2.20 18.33 -2.93
N ASP A 63 1.61 19.53 -2.89
CA ASP A 63 0.40 19.81 -2.11
C ASP A 63 -0.80 19.02 -2.63
N GLN A 64 -0.93 18.88 -3.96
CA GLN A 64 -1.97 18.06 -4.57
C GLN A 64 -1.80 16.58 -4.25
N ILE A 65 -0.57 16.07 -4.30
CA ILE A 65 -0.24 14.69 -3.90
C ILE A 65 -0.55 14.47 -2.42
N LYS A 66 -0.12 15.38 -1.55
CA LYS A 66 -0.33 15.29 -0.11
C LYS A 66 -1.82 15.34 0.25
N SER A 67 -2.59 16.19 -0.42
CA SER A 67 -4.04 16.24 -0.29
C SER A 67 -4.68 14.93 -0.72
N ALA A 68 -4.28 14.37 -1.87
CA ALA A 68 -4.79 13.10 -2.37
C ALA A 68 -4.50 11.94 -1.41
N GLN A 69 -3.27 11.85 -0.89
CA GLN A 69 -2.88 10.88 0.13
C GLN A 69 -3.72 11.05 1.39
N LYS A 70 -3.87 12.27 1.91
CA LYS A 70 -4.64 12.54 3.13
C LYS A 70 -6.10 12.10 2.99
N THR A 71 -6.72 12.36 1.84
CA THR A 71 -8.08 11.88 1.55
C THR A 71 -8.15 10.37 1.61
N LEU A 72 -7.19 9.67 0.99
CA LEU A 72 -7.15 8.22 0.99
C LEU A 72 -6.90 7.61 2.36
N TYR A 73 -6.00 8.21 3.15
CA TYR A 73 -5.81 7.82 4.55
C TYR A 73 -7.08 8.00 5.38
N GLY A 74 -7.85 9.08 5.14
CA GLY A 74 -9.14 9.30 5.78
C GLY A 74 -10.20 8.24 5.40
N LEU A 75 -10.24 7.84 4.13
CA LEU A 75 -11.10 6.74 3.68
C LEU A 75 -10.68 5.41 4.32
N ALA A 76 -9.37 5.15 4.37
CA ALA A 76 -8.83 3.94 4.94
C ALA A 76 -9.13 3.83 6.45
N SER A 77 -8.95 4.92 7.21
CA SER A 77 -9.24 4.94 8.65
C SER A 77 -10.74 4.78 8.96
N GLY A 78 -11.62 5.25 8.08
CA GLY A 78 -13.06 5.06 8.20
C GLY A 78 -13.55 3.64 7.89
N SER A 79 -12.72 2.79 7.30
CA SER A 79 -13.13 1.44 6.84
C SER A 79 -13.58 0.55 8.01
N CYS A 80 -12.89 0.62 9.16
CA CYS A 80 -13.32 -0.11 10.34
C CYS A 80 -14.60 0.46 10.99
N ALA A 81 -14.82 1.77 10.93
CA ALA A 81 -16.04 2.37 11.46
C ALA A 81 -17.28 1.84 10.72
N SER A 82 -17.23 1.83 9.39
CA SER A 82 -18.31 1.27 8.56
C SER A 82 -18.53 -0.23 8.81
N ALA A 83 -17.45 -0.98 9.03
CA ALA A 83 -17.54 -2.40 9.38
C ALA A 83 -18.22 -2.63 10.73
N LEU A 84 -17.87 -1.85 11.76
CA LEU A 84 -18.45 -1.95 13.11
C LEU A 84 -19.94 -1.61 13.14
N GLU A 85 -20.37 -0.64 12.33
CA GLU A 85 -21.78 -0.26 12.22
C GLU A 85 -22.64 -1.35 11.58
N THR A 86 -22.07 -2.17 10.69
CA THR A 86 -22.84 -3.06 9.81
C THR A 86 -22.67 -4.54 10.16
N ILE A 87 -21.44 -5.04 10.19
CA ILE A 87 -21.15 -6.48 10.16
C ILE A 87 -20.20 -6.97 11.25
N ALA A 88 -19.50 -6.09 11.96
CA ALA A 88 -18.51 -6.44 12.97
C ALA A 88 -18.86 -5.95 14.37
N ASP A 89 -18.43 -6.72 15.37
CA ASP A 89 -18.40 -6.33 16.78
C ASP A 89 -17.03 -5.74 17.18
N ASP A 90 -15.97 -6.11 16.45
CA ASP A 90 -14.62 -5.57 16.63
C ASP A 90 -13.92 -5.46 15.26
N CYS A 91 -13.12 -4.42 15.06
CA CYS A 91 -12.36 -4.19 13.84
C CYS A 91 -11.06 -3.45 14.14
N ASN A 92 -9.94 -3.98 13.65
CA ASN A 92 -8.62 -3.38 13.76
C ASN A 92 -7.93 -3.39 12.40
N ILE A 93 -7.34 -2.27 12.00
CA ILE A 93 -6.51 -2.19 10.78
C ILE A 93 -5.13 -2.77 11.13
N SER A 94 -4.80 -3.92 10.57
CA SER A 94 -3.52 -4.61 10.80
C SER A 94 -2.45 -4.24 9.79
N PHE A 95 -2.83 -3.74 8.61
CA PHE A 95 -1.88 -3.26 7.61
C PHE A 95 -2.52 -2.17 6.76
N LEU A 96 -1.73 -1.14 6.44
CA LEU A 96 -2.09 -0.10 5.51
C LEU A 96 -0.86 0.27 4.68
N SER A 97 -0.95 0.11 3.37
CA SER A 97 0.07 0.55 2.41
C SER A 97 -0.57 1.50 1.42
N THR A 98 0.09 2.61 1.11
CA THR A 98 -0.39 3.59 0.13
C THR A 98 0.72 3.87 -0.87
N ASN A 99 0.37 3.80 -2.14
CA ASN A 99 1.24 4.09 -3.28
C ASN A 99 0.70 5.29 -4.03
N VAL A 100 1.59 6.15 -4.49
CA VAL A 100 1.26 7.31 -5.32
C VAL A 100 2.01 7.21 -6.62
N ASP A 101 1.27 7.35 -7.70
CA ASP A 101 1.75 7.32 -9.06
C ASP A 101 1.22 8.54 -9.78
N MET A 102 2.07 9.19 -10.56
CA MET A 102 1.70 10.37 -11.32
C MET A 102 1.88 10.05 -12.79
N ASN A 103 0.84 10.27 -13.59
CA ASN A 103 0.93 10.20 -15.03
C ASN A 103 0.89 11.63 -15.58
N GLN A 104 1.93 12.07 -16.26
CA GLN A 104 2.04 13.39 -16.90
C GLN A 104 1.84 13.31 -18.42
N ASP A 105 0.91 12.48 -18.88
CA ASP A 105 0.58 12.44 -20.30
C ASP A 105 0.02 13.79 -20.77
N VAL A 106 0.45 14.24 -21.95
CA VAL A 106 0.36 15.61 -22.49
C VAL A 106 -1.08 16.12 -22.64
N ARG A 107 -2.08 15.23 -22.52
CA ARG A 107 -3.51 15.56 -22.63
C ARG A 107 -4.30 15.41 -21.33
N SER A 108 -3.76 14.77 -20.30
CA SER A 108 -4.48 14.49 -19.05
C SER A 108 -3.53 14.06 -17.95
N ALA A 109 -2.85 15.01 -17.33
CA ALA A 109 -2.05 14.71 -16.16
C ALA A 109 -2.97 14.28 -14.99
N LYS A 110 -2.65 13.15 -14.35
CA LYS A 110 -3.46 12.57 -13.26
C LYS A 110 -2.56 12.10 -12.13
N ILE A 111 -3.02 12.32 -10.92
CA ILE A 111 -2.49 11.71 -9.70
C ILE A 111 -3.32 10.46 -9.43
N MET A 112 -2.65 9.33 -9.35
CA MET A 112 -3.20 8.04 -8.98
C MET A 112 -2.68 7.67 -7.61
N VAL A 113 -3.57 7.47 -6.65
CA VAL A 113 -3.20 7.04 -5.31
C VAL A 113 -3.93 5.72 -5.05
N ARG A 114 -3.21 4.70 -4.59
CA ARG A 114 -3.71 3.34 -4.36
C ARG A 114 -3.35 2.90 -2.96
N SER A 115 -4.33 2.55 -2.14
CA SER A 115 -4.10 1.95 -0.84
C SER A 115 -4.55 0.49 -0.79
N GLN A 116 -3.79 -0.30 -0.04
CA GLN A 116 -4.16 -1.65 0.37
C GLN A 116 -4.28 -1.67 1.89
N ILE A 117 -5.43 -2.15 2.36
CA ILE A 117 -5.81 -2.20 3.76
C ILE A 117 -6.01 -3.66 4.12
N THR A 118 -5.42 -4.12 5.21
CA THR A 118 -5.78 -5.40 5.82
C THR A 118 -6.40 -5.10 7.18
N MET A 119 -7.59 -5.64 7.40
CA MET A 119 -8.35 -5.50 8.64
C MET A 119 -8.48 -6.87 9.29
N ILE A 120 -8.40 -6.90 10.61
CA ILE A 120 -8.74 -8.05 11.43
C ILE A 120 -10.03 -7.69 12.16
N MET A 121 -11.09 -8.45 11.93
CA MET A 121 -12.41 -8.12 12.46
C MET A 121 -13.15 -9.33 12.99
N LYS A 122 -13.93 -9.13 14.05
CA LYS A 122 -14.86 -10.11 14.60
C LYS A 122 -16.24 -9.82 14.06
N LEU A 123 -16.79 -10.77 13.32
CA LEU A 123 -18.14 -10.62 12.77
C LEU A 123 -19.19 -10.68 13.88
N LYS A 124 -20.28 -9.94 13.68
CA LYS A 124 -21.49 -10.11 14.48
C LYS A 124 -21.97 -11.54 14.33
N ALA A 125 -22.44 -12.13 15.43
CA ALA A 125 -23.11 -13.41 15.37
C ALA A 125 -24.28 -13.29 14.39
N ALA A 126 -24.34 -14.15 13.37
CA ALA A 126 -25.49 -14.21 12.51
C ALA A 126 -26.70 -14.48 13.42
N THR A 127 -27.67 -13.56 13.42
CA THR A 127 -28.97 -13.84 14.00
C THR A 127 -29.62 -14.87 13.09
N ALA A 128 -29.28 -16.14 13.34
CA ALA A 128 -29.98 -17.27 12.77
C ALA A 128 -31.44 -17.13 13.23
N LYS A 129 -32.31 -16.82 12.27
CA LYS A 129 -33.74 -16.73 12.46
C LYS A 129 -34.39 -17.94 11.81
#